data_AF-A0A1A8SDA3-F1
#
_entry.id   AF-A0A1A8SDA3-F1
#
_cell.length_a   1.000
_cell.length_b   1.000
_cell.length_c   1.000
_cell.angle_alpha   90.00
_cell.angle_beta   90.00
_cell.angle_gamma   90.00
#
_symmetry.space_group_name_H-M   'P 1'
#
loop_
_entity.id
_entity.type
_entity.pdbx_description
1 polymer ?
#
loop_
_entity_poly.entity_id
_entity_poly.type
_entity_poly.pdbx_seq_one_letter_code
_entity_poly.pdbx_strand_id
1 'polypeptide(L)'
;MYFCSICGESVQSVKAYVLHCRLHRNEPQCIFKCVGVSCKQVFSGYAALKSHFYRHHTGTATVSQNATLMGLNCTVSLCERQCEGTKALIAHLKEHIEEGRHVTCPV
;
A
#
# COMPACT_ATOMS: atom_id res chain seq x y z
N MET A 1 14.87 4.25 0.65
CA MET A 1 13.73 3.97 1.54
C MET A 1 12.75 5.12 1.39
N TYR A 2 11.48 4.81 1.13
CA TYR A 2 10.43 5.82 0.87
C TYR A 2 9.32 5.62 1.88
N PHE A 3 8.93 6.69 2.57
CA PHE A 3 7.98 6.63 3.67
C PHE A 3 6.57 7.05 3.22
N CYS A 4 5.59 6.24 3.53
CA CYS A 4 4.18 6.56 3.36
C CYS A 4 3.79 7.69 4.30
N SER A 5 3.32 8.81 3.74
CA SER A 5 2.87 9.96 4.54
C SER A 5 1.54 9.71 5.28
N ILE A 6 0.92 8.55 5.04
CA ILE A 6 -0.41 8.20 5.54
C ILE A 6 -0.27 7.26 6.75
N CYS A 7 0.42 6.13 6.58
CA CYS A 7 0.64 5.14 7.64
C CYS A 7 2.06 5.11 8.22
N GLY A 8 2.99 5.91 7.69
CA GLY A 8 4.38 5.95 8.16
C GLY A 8 5.28 4.80 7.69
N GLU A 9 4.71 3.78 7.04
CA GLU A 9 5.48 2.62 6.61
C GLU A 9 6.46 2.92 5.49
N SER A 10 7.55 2.15 5.48
CA SER A 10 8.68 2.35 4.59
C SER A 10 8.79 1.25 3.55
N VAL A 11 8.95 1.62 2.29
CA VAL A 11 9.20 0.68 1.19
C VAL A 11 10.56 0.92 0.53
N GLN A 12 11.07 -0.09 -0.16
CA GLN A 12 12.44 -0.06 -0.70
C GLN A 12 12.55 0.68 -2.04
N SER A 13 11.47 0.81 -2.83
CA SER A 13 11.51 1.45 -4.16
C SER A 13 10.38 2.45 -4.38
N VAL A 14 10.59 3.40 -5.29
CA VAL A 14 9.55 4.40 -5.64
C VAL A 14 8.34 3.75 -6.31
N LYS A 15 8.57 2.74 -7.16
CA LYS A 15 7.48 1.96 -7.76
C LYS A 15 6.65 1.25 -6.70
N ALA A 16 7.31 0.62 -5.71
CA ALA A 16 6.63 0.01 -4.57
C ALA A 16 5.87 1.05 -3.74
N TYR A 17 6.39 2.26 -3.58
CA TYR A 17 5.69 3.35 -2.88
C TYR A 17 4.37 3.71 -3.56
N VAL A 18 4.40 3.92 -4.88
CA VAL A 18 3.17 4.23 -5.63
C VAL A 18 2.18 3.07 -5.51
N LEU A 19 2.63 1.82 -5.61
CA LEU A 19 1.76 0.66 -5.40
C LEU A 19 1.18 0.58 -3.99
N HIS A 20 1.99 0.83 -2.96
CA HIS A 20 1.55 0.86 -1.56
C HIS A 20 0.49 1.94 -1.35
N CYS A 21 0.64 3.13 -1.93
CA CYS A 21 -0.38 4.19 -1.89
C CYS A 21 -1.75 3.76 -2.43
N ARG A 22 -1.83 2.69 -3.24
CA ARG A 22 -3.12 2.13 -3.69
C ARG A 22 -3.97 1.64 -2.52
N LEU A 23 -3.37 1.14 -1.45
CA LEU A 23 -4.06 0.63 -0.26
C LEU A 23 -4.89 1.74 0.41
N HIS A 24 -4.39 2.97 0.37
CA HIS A 24 -5.01 4.16 0.95
C HIS A 24 -5.98 4.87 0.01
N ARG A 25 -6.25 4.36 -1.20
CA ARG A 25 -7.11 5.03 -2.21
C ARG A 25 -8.52 5.33 -1.69
N ASN A 26 -9.02 4.49 -0.79
CA ASN A 26 -10.36 4.60 -0.22
C ASN A 26 -10.37 5.30 1.15
N GLU A 27 -9.22 5.76 1.63
CA GLU A 27 -9.14 6.49 2.88
C GLU A 27 -9.66 7.93 2.69
N PRO A 28 -10.59 8.41 3.54
CA PRO A 28 -11.13 9.74 3.42
C PRO A 28 -10.07 10.81 3.70
N GLN A 29 -10.06 11.88 2.91
CA GLN A 29 -9.17 13.05 3.06
C GLN A 29 -7.66 12.74 2.93
N CYS A 30 -7.33 11.61 2.33
CA CYS A 30 -5.94 11.20 2.15
C CYS A 30 -5.21 12.07 1.11
N ILE A 31 -4.01 12.54 1.47
CA ILE A 31 -3.13 13.31 0.57
C ILE A 31 -1.92 12.47 0.17
N PHE A 32 -1.80 12.24 -1.12
CA PHE A 32 -0.74 11.46 -1.74
C PHE A 32 0.42 12.37 -2.15
N LYS A 33 1.59 12.23 -1.52
CA LYS A 33 2.79 12.99 -1.88
C LYS A 33 3.64 12.22 -2.89
N CYS A 34 4.13 12.89 -3.93
CA CYS A 34 5.13 12.30 -4.81
C CYS A 34 6.49 12.26 -4.11
N VAL A 35 7.20 11.13 -4.21
CA VAL A 35 8.55 10.94 -3.64
C VAL A 35 9.64 10.90 -4.71
N GLY A 36 9.31 11.34 -5.94
CA GLY A 36 10.28 11.49 -7.03
C GLY A 36 11.34 12.54 -6.69
N VAL A 37 12.57 12.36 -7.19
CA VAL A 37 13.68 13.28 -6.96
C VAL A 37 13.29 14.69 -7.43
N SER A 38 13.47 15.69 -6.57
CA SER A 38 13.09 17.09 -6.81
C SER A 38 11.58 17.33 -7.08
N CYS A 39 10.71 16.35 -6.80
CA CYS A 39 9.27 16.51 -6.95
C CYS A 39 8.61 16.84 -5.61
N LYS A 40 7.79 17.90 -5.59
CA LYS A 40 7.02 18.33 -4.39
C LYS A 40 5.51 18.29 -4.64
N GLN A 41 5.07 17.60 -5.69
CA GLN A 41 3.66 17.54 -6.07
C GLN A 41 2.87 16.67 -5.09
N VAL A 42 1.64 17.11 -4.80
CA VAL A 42 0.69 16.42 -3.92
C VAL A 42 -0.63 16.23 -4.65
N PHE A 43 -1.34 15.15 -4.33
CA PHE A 43 -2.56 14.76 -5.01
C PHE A 43 -3.62 14.33 -4.01
N SER A 44 -4.87 14.71 -4.26
CA SER A 44 -6.03 14.28 -3.47
C SER A 44 -6.51 12.87 -3.80
N GLY A 45 -5.87 12.19 -4.76
CA GLY A 45 -6.27 10.86 -5.16
C GLY A 45 -5.15 10.04 -5.76
N TYR A 46 -5.19 8.74 -5.48
CA TYR A 46 -4.21 7.77 -5.98
C TYR A 46 -4.07 7.79 -7.51
N ALA A 47 -5.18 7.91 -8.26
CA ALA A 47 -5.14 7.90 -9.72
C ALA A 47 -4.31 9.07 -10.31
N ALA A 48 -4.37 10.24 -9.66
CA ALA A 48 -3.61 11.41 -10.06
C ALA A 48 -2.12 11.25 -9.72
N LEU A 49 -1.78 10.79 -8.51
CA LEU A 49 -0.40 10.44 -8.14
C LEU A 49 0.19 9.42 -9.12
N LYS A 50 -0.55 8.33 -9.39
CA LYS A 50 -0.12 7.26 -10.29
C LYS A 50 0.20 7.83 -11.67
N SER A 51 -0.74 8.58 -12.25
CA SER A 51 -0.59 9.15 -13.60
C SER A 51 0.59 10.12 -13.67
N HIS A 52 0.73 11.01 -12.69
CA HIS A 52 1.87 11.91 -12.58
C HIS A 52 3.19 11.14 -12.53
N PHE A 53 3.25 10.11 -11.68
CA PHE A 53 4.47 9.33 -11.50
C PHE A 53 4.92 8.63 -12.78
N TYR A 54 4.02 7.95 -13.46
CA TYR A 54 4.34 7.24 -14.71
C TYR A 54 4.67 8.17 -15.87
N ARG A 55 4.19 9.42 -15.86
CA ARG A 55 4.48 10.40 -16.91
C ARG A 55 5.78 11.16 -16.69
N HIS A 56 6.14 11.45 -15.44
CA HIS A 56 7.24 12.37 -15.13
C HIS A 56 8.45 11.70 -14.49
N HIS A 57 8.27 10.53 -13.86
CA HIS A 57 9.32 9.88 -13.06
C HIS A 57 9.63 8.46 -13.52
N THR A 58 8.87 7.93 -14.47
CA THR A 58 9.04 6.55 -14.94
C THR A 58 9.29 6.53 -16.45
N GLY A 59 10.56 6.46 -16.84
CA GLY A 59 10.95 6.02 -18.18
C GLY A 59 10.68 4.52 -18.30
N THR A 60 9.51 4.17 -18.82
CA THR A 60 9.05 2.84 -19.25
C THR A 60 8.94 1.71 -18.20
N ALA A 61 8.23 0.66 -18.64
CA ALA A 61 7.99 -0.67 -18.06
C ALA A 61 6.75 -0.85 -17.15
N THR A 62 5.75 -1.47 -17.78
CA THR A 62 4.75 -2.37 -17.23
C THR A 62 5.39 -3.49 -16.40
N VAL A 63 4.76 -3.88 -15.28
CA VAL A 63 4.94 -5.21 -14.70
C VAL A 63 3.58 -5.71 -14.21
N SER A 64 3.26 -6.92 -14.67
CA SER A 64 2.17 -7.80 -14.25
C SER A 64 2.46 -8.36 -12.86
N GLN A 65 1.48 -8.29 -11.95
CA GLN A 65 1.58 -8.96 -10.65
C GLN A 65 1.02 -10.37 -10.79
N ASN A 66 1.89 -11.38 -10.65
CA ASN A 66 1.51 -12.74 -10.27
C ASN A 66 2.60 -13.25 -9.32
N ALA A 67 2.45 -12.94 -8.03
CA ALA A 67 3.18 -13.63 -6.97
C ALA A 67 2.20 -14.61 -6.33
N THR A 68 2.39 -15.90 -6.59
CA THR A 68 1.69 -16.98 -5.88
C THR A 68 2.21 -16.99 -4.44
N LEU A 69 1.44 -16.43 -3.51
CA LEU A 69 1.79 -16.41 -2.09
C LEU A 69 1.26 -17.68 -1.43
N MET A 70 2.17 -18.54 -1.00
CA MET A 70 1.88 -19.76 -0.25
C MET A 70 1.81 -19.39 1.23
N GLY A 71 0.58 -19.29 1.78
CA GLY A 71 0.28 -18.93 3.17
C GLY A 71 0.54 -17.46 3.52
N LEU A 72 -0.47 -16.77 4.05
CA LEU A 72 -0.31 -15.39 4.53
C LEU A 72 -0.55 -15.31 6.04
N ASN A 73 0.39 -14.69 6.75
CA ASN A 73 0.33 -14.56 8.20
C ASN A 73 -0.38 -13.24 8.56
N CYS A 74 -1.19 -13.24 9.61
CA CYS A 74 -1.74 -12.01 10.16
C CYS A 74 -0.62 -11.13 10.73
N THR A 75 -0.66 -9.82 10.46
CA THR A 75 0.33 -8.84 10.92
C THR A 75 -0.12 -8.07 12.17
N VAL A 76 -1.32 -8.37 12.70
CA VAL A 76 -1.86 -7.72 13.89
C VAL A 76 -1.16 -8.26 15.14
N SER A 77 -0.74 -7.36 16.03
CA SER A 77 -0.11 -7.71 17.30
C SER A 77 -0.92 -8.76 18.07
N LEU A 78 -0.24 -9.84 18.47
CA LEU A 78 -0.81 -10.98 19.22
C LEU A 78 -1.77 -11.88 18.41
N CYS A 79 -1.75 -11.84 17.08
CA CYS A 79 -2.48 -12.78 16.23
C CYS A 79 -1.51 -13.64 15.41
N GLU A 80 -1.46 -14.95 15.70
CA GLU A 80 -0.57 -15.92 15.01
C GLU A 80 -1.30 -16.69 13.88
N ARG A 81 -2.41 -16.16 13.38
CA ARG A 81 -3.25 -16.86 12.41
C ARG A 81 -2.61 -16.85 11.02
N GLN A 82 -2.51 -18.03 10.42
CA GLN A 82 -2.12 -18.22 9.02
C GLN A 82 -3.38 -18.46 8.16
N CYS A 83 -3.47 -17.75 7.03
CA CYS A 83 -4.59 -17.83 6.11
C CYS A 83 -4.15 -18.37 4.75
N GLU A 84 -4.96 -19.26 4.17
CA GLU A 84 -4.75 -19.79 2.83
C GLU A 84 -5.25 -18.79 1.77
N GLY A 85 -4.40 -17.80 1.50
CA GLY A 85 -4.60 -16.82 0.45
C GLY A 85 -5.24 -15.50 0.89
N THR A 86 -5.25 -14.55 -0.04
CA THR A 86 -5.58 -13.14 0.22
C THR A 86 -7.03 -12.93 0.65
N LYS A 87 -7.99 -13.67 0.06
CA LYS A 87 -9.40 -13.55 0.45
C LYS A 87 -9.64 -13.94 1.90
N ALA A 88 -9.04 -15.04 2.35
CA ALA A 88 -9.16 -15.52 3.73
C ALA A 88 -8.50 -14.53 4.71
N LEU A 89 -7.32 -14.01 4.37
CA LEU A 89 -6.65 -12.99 5.19
C LEU A 89 -7.49 -11.70 5.28
N ILE A 90 -8.06 -11.23 4.17
CA ILE A 90 -8.89 -10.01 4.16
C ILE A 90 -10.14 -10.19 5.04
N ALA A 91 -10.81 -11.34 4.95
CA ALA A 91 -11.96 -11.63 5.81
C ALA A 91 -11.55 -11.61 7.29
N HIS A 92 -10.42 -12.23 7.62
CA HIS A 92 -9.88 -12.25 8.98
C HIS A 92 -9.50 -10.84 9.50
N LEU A 93 -8.83 -10.03 8.68
CA LEU A 93 -8.44 -8.67 9.07
C LEU A 93 -9.66 -7.77 9.33
N LYS A 94 -10.81 -8.03 8.68
CA LYS A 94 -12.06 -7.31 8.98
C LYS A 94 -12.55 -7.56 10.41
N GLU A 95 -12.41 -8.79 10.92
CA GLU A 95 -12.79 -9.10 12.31
C GLU A 95 -11.99 -8.24 13.29
N HIS A 96 -10.69 -8.06 13.06
CA HIS A 96 -9.88 -7.16 13.90
C HIS A 96 -10.32 -5.70 13.82
N ILE A 97 -10.75 -5.22 12.64
CA ILE A 97 -11.28 -3.86 12.49
C ILE A 97 -12.61 -3.72 13.26
N GLU A 98 -13.48 -4.73 13.24
CA GLU A 98 -14.74 -4.76 13.99
C GLU A 98 -14.52 -4.82 15.51
N GLU A 99 -13.46 -5.53 15.96
CA GLU A 99 -12.99 -5.53 17.35
C GLU A 99 -12.32 -4.21 17.77
N GLY A 100 -12.17 -3.24 16.86
CA GLY A 100 -11.53 -1.95 17.11
C GLY A 100 -9.99 -2.00 17.14
N ARG A 101 -9.37 -3.09 16.67
CA ARG A 101 -7.91 -3.20 16.54
C ARG A 101 -7.43 -2.53 15.25
N HIS A 102 -6.28 -1.87 15.34
CA HIS A 102 -5.61 -1.26 14.19
C HIS A 102 -4.88 -2.33 13.38
N VAL A 103 -5.19 -2.44 12.09
CA VAL A 103 -4.49 -3.33 11.16
C VAL A 103 -3.38 -2.53 10.45
N THR A 104 -2.19 -3.13 10.34
CA THR A 104 -1.07 -2.51 9.63
C THR A 104 -1.16 -2.78 8.12
N CYS A 105 -0.57 -1.91 7.32
CA CYS A 105 -0.49 -2.15 5.89
C CYS A 105 0.54 -3.28 5.63
N PRO A 106 0.24 -4.21 4.70
CA PRO A 106 1.23 -5.21 4.30
C PRO A 106 2.29 -4.55 3.42
N VAL A 107 3.56 -4.62 3.85
CA VAL A 107 4.73 -4.03 3.16
C VAL A 107 5.47 -5.04 2.32
#